data_AF-A0A168B7V1-F1
#
_entry.id   AF-A0A168B7V1-F1
#
_cell.length_a   1.000
_cell.length_b   1.000
_cell.length_c   1.000
_cell.angle_alpha   90.00
_cell.angle_beta   90.00
_cell.angle_gamma   90.00
#
_symmetry.space_group_name_H-M   'P 1'
#
loop_
_entity.id
_entity.type
_entity.pdbx_description
1 polymer ?
#
loop_
_entity_poly.entity_id
_entity_poly.type
_entity_poly.pdbx_seq_one_letter_code
_entity_poly.pdbx_strand_id
1 'polypeptide(L)'
;AKTYFPAIDQALPVENVNLIGSGGLYSTAEELSKFAEVLIGNRTDILSEKSAKAMQSHEYRKGVWVSEETNSINYGLGWDAVRLAPFSDYGITALSKGGDTQLYHAVLTTLPEHDISIAVLSSGGKSIYNGIFASNVLLEYIRVKGIIKELLPDKTFEPPLKVDMPSDLLAYSGLYGNVGKTVNLEFKNGEIDLPALSGSIPPQKYVYIGKGQFKNNDGNVTISFDQPKNGKTYLKLSNYLNFPGLGQTVMVTYEYQKLDSNPLNQSTQTVWEQRNGKNYYALDEKITSFKYMIKASLALNLSVDVNHGYASGTQIVDKNKAVNVFDIPIFSGRDAFDLNFYNMDHTEQLMIDGESYISEDGIQSIYEGNSSISTIPSNGQAIWYKIDEKAANKVMTVEAPVSGGFAVYDAKGIVVNFSKASHNHSVVLPEGGMIVFGGNQGDVFKINLKNK
;
A
#
# COMPACT_ATOMS: atom_id res chain seq x y z
N ALA A 1 -9.68 -11.34 -17.47
CA ALA A 1 -11.07 -11.09 -17.01
C ALA A 1 -11.40 -9.61 -17.13
N LYS A 2 -12.68 -9.24 -17.25
CA LYS A 2 -13.11 -7.82 -17.30
C LYS A 2 -12.92 -7.16 -15.94
N THR A 3 -12.54 -5.90 -15.93
CA THR A 3 -12.34 -5.09 -14.73
C THR A 3 -13.32 -3.92 -14.72
N TYR A 4 -13.65 -3.44 -13.53
CA TYR A 4 -14.65 -2.39 -13.30
C TYR A 4 -14.14 -1.44 -12.22
N PHE A 5 -14.58 -0.19 -12.28
CA PHE A 5 -14.28 0.80 -11.25
C PHE A 5 -15.55 1.58 -10.92
N PRO A 6 -15.87 1.85 -9.64
CA PRO A 6 -17.17 2.41 -9.24
C PRO A 6 -17.60 3.70 -9.95
N ALA A 7 -16.65 4.54 -10.37
CA ALA A 7 -16.93 5.80 -11.06
C ALA A 7 -17.11 5.67 -12.60
N ILE A 8 -17.00 4.46 -13.16
CA ILE A 8 -17.10 4.22 -14.60
C ILE A 8 -18.07 3.05 -14.84
N ASP A 9 -19.18 3.34 -15.51
CA ASP A 9 -20.28 2.38 -15.74
C ASP A 9 -19.97 1.30 -16.78
N GLN A 10 -18.83 1.42 -17.48
CA GLN A 10 -18.37 0.46 -18.47
C GLN A 10 -17.18 -0.37 -17.98
N ALA A 11 -16.97 -1.52 -18.60
CA ALA A 11 -15.75 -2.29 -18.36
C ALA A 11 -14.52 -1.45 -18.72
N LEU A 12 -13.50 -1.49 -17.87
CA LEU A 12 -12.26 -0.77 -18.10
C LEU A 12 -11.45 -1.43 -19.22
N PRO A 13 -10.57 -0.66 -19.89
CA PRO A 13 -9.49 -1.22 -20.68
C PRO A 13 -8.64 -2.19 -19.85
N VAL A 14 -7.96 -3.12 -20.53
CA VAL A 14 -7.05 -4.06 -19.88
C VAL A 14 -5.94 -3.28 -19.17
N GLU A 15 -5.81 -3.51 -17.86
CA GLU A 15 -4.69 -2.98 -17.09
C GLU A 15 -3.39 -3.62 -17.58
N ASN A 16 -2.44 -2.80 -17.98
CA ASN A 16 -1.09 -3.21 -18.36
C ASN A 16 -0.08 -2.44 -17.51
N VAL A 17 0.58 -3.11 -16.56
CA VAL A 17 1.57 -2.48 -15.68
C VAL A 17 2.99 -2.70 -16.20
N ASN A 18 3.82 -1.67 -16.17
CA ASN A 18 5.24 -1.77 -16.56
C ASN A 18 6.13 -2.24 -15.39
N LEU A 19 5.72 -3.33 -14.74
CA LEU A 19 6.37 -3.88 -13.54
C LEU A 19 7.01 -5.25 -13.85
N ILE A 20 7.78 -5.33 -14.95
CA ILE A 20 8.22 -6.61 -15.55
C ILE A 20 8.96 -7.52 -14.55
N GLY A 21 9.79 -6.93 -13.67
CA GLY A 21 10.57 -7.70 -12.69
C GLY A 21 9.84 -8.03 -11.39
N SER A 22 8.71 -7.37 -11.08
CA SER A 22 8.08 -7.43 -9.75
C SER A 22 6.60 -7.84 -9.75
N GLY A 23 5.91 -7.85 -10.89
CA GLY A 23 4.51 -8.27 -10.96
C GLY A 23 3.76 -8.05 -12.27
N GLY A 24 4.43 -7.67 -13.36
CA GLY A 24 3.79 -7.34 -14.65
C GLY A 24 3.53 -8.52 -15.58
N LEU A 25 3.53 -9.76 -15.07
CA LEU A 25 3.25 -10.96 -15.85
C LEU A 25 1.76 -11.30 -15.79
N TYR A 26 1.20 -11.65 -16.95
CA TYR A 26 -0.18 -12.07 -17.11
C TYR A 26 -0.21 -13.56 -17.48
N SER A 27 -1.08 -14.32 -16.82
CA SER A 27 -1.21 -15.75 -17.06
C SER A 27 -2.61 -16.23 -16.68
N THR A 28 -2.88 -17.51 -16.90
CA THR A 28 -4.10 -18.20 -16.48
C THR A 28 -3.88 -19.03 -15.22
N ALA A 29 -4.95 -19.40 -14.53
CA ALA A 29 -4.87 -20.32 -13.37
C ALA A 29 -4.28 -21.68 -13.76
N GLU A 30 -4.53 -22.15 -14.98
CA GLU A 30 -4.01 -23.42 -15.49
C GLU A 30 -2.49 -23.35 -15.67
N GLU A 31 -1.99 -22.31 -16.34
CA GLU A 31 -0.55 -22.10 -16.54
C GLU A 31 0.19 -21.88 -15.22
N LEU A 32 -0.38 -21.08 -14.31
CA LEU A 32 0.23 -20.85 -13.00
C LEU A 32 0.29 -22.12 -12.16
N SER A 33 -0.75 -22.96 -12.21
CA SER A 33 -0.75 -24.28 -11.57
C SER A 33 0.32 -25.20 -12.18
N LYS A 34 0.52 -25.18 -13.51
CA LYS A 34 1.61 -25.93 -14.17
C LYS A 34 2.99 -25.40 -13.81
N PHE A 35 3.13 -24.09 -13.65
CA PHE A 35 4.38 -23.46 -13.25
C PHE A 35 4.80 -23.83 -11.83
N ALA A 36 3.84 -24.17 -10.96
CA ALA A 36 4.12 -24.66 -9.62
C ALA A 36 5.06 -25.88 -9.61
N GLU A 37 4.96 -26.77 -10.60
CA GLU A 37 5.86 -27.92 -10.79
C GLU A 37 7.34 -27.50 -10.86
N VAL A 38 7.63 -26.35 -11.46
CA VAL A 38 8.99 -25.79 -11.50
C VAL A 38 9.41 -25.36 -10.11
N LEU A 39 8.54 -24.64 -9.40
CA LEU A 39 8.86 -24.03 -8.10
C LEU A 39 8.99 -25.06 -6.97
N ILE A 40 8.31 -26.20 -7.06
CA ILE A 40 8.47 -27.31 -6.12
C ILE A 40 9.60 -28.28 -6.46
N GLY A 41 10.24 -28.11 -7.62
CA GLY A 41 11.41 -28.88 -8.02
C GLY A 41 11.14 -30.12 -8.87
N ASN A 42 9.92 -30.28 -9.40
CA ASN A 42 9.56 -31.39 -10.30
C ASN A 42 10.09 -31.19 -11.73
N ARG A 43 10.57 -29.98 -12.08
CA ARG A 43 11.14 -29.63 -13.39
C ARG A 43 12.61 -29.21 -13.29
N THR A 44 13.47 -30.16 -13.01
CA THR A 44 14.93 -29.96 -12.87
C THR A 44 15.64 -29.55 -14.16
N ASP A 45 14.98 -29.74 -15.31
CA ASP A 45 15.39 -29.22 -16.61
C ASP A 45 15.28 -27.69 -16.71
N ILE A 46 14.47 -27.05 -15.87
CA ILE A 46 14.26 -25.60 -15.81
C ILE A 46 14.90 -25.01 -14.55
N LEU A 47 14.58 -25.55 -13.37
CA LEU A 47 15.06 -25.06 -12.08
C LEU A 47 15.73 -26.20 -11.32
N SER A 48 17.02 -26.03 -11.02
CA SER A 48 17.77 -27.06 -10.29
C SER A 48 17.11 -27.38 -8.93
N GLU A 49 17.21 -28.64 -8.50
CA GLU A 49 16.69 -29.08 -7.19
C GLU A 49 17.25 -28.23 -6.04
N LYS A 50 18.53 -27.85 -6.12
CA LYS A 50 19.17 -26.96 -5.13
C LYS A 50 18.50 -25.59 -5.08
N SER A 51 18.15 -25.01 -6.23
CA SER A 51 17.48 -23.72 -6.31
C SER A 51 16.04 -23.81 -5.78
N ALA A 52 15.28 -24.84 -6.16
CA ALA A 52 13.93 -25.07 -5.65
C ALA A 52 13.92 -25.20 -4.11
N LYS A 53 14.84 -25.99 -3.54
CA LYS A 53 15.02 -26.11 -2.08
C LYS A 53 15.43 -24.80 -1.42
N ALA A 54 16.29 -24.00 -2.05
CA ALA A 54 16.67 -22.69 -1.54
C ALA A 54 15.47 -21.73 -1.51
N MET A 55 14.60 -21.75 -2.53
CA MET A 55 13.37 -20.94 -2.54
C MET A 55 12.43 -21.27 -1.37
N GLN A 56 12.36 -22.55 -0.99
CA GLN A 56 11.51 -23.04 0.10
C GLN A 56 12.14 -22.88 1.50
N SER A 57 13.35 -22.33 1.60
CA SER A 57 14.01 -22.12 2.88
C SER A 57 13.35 -20.99 3.69
N HIS A 58 13.43 -21.07 5.01
CA HIS A 58 12.91 -20.04 5.93
C HIS A 58 13.82 -18.80 5.95
N GLU A 59 13.92 -18.08 4.83
CA GLU A 59 14.82 -16.93 4.64
C GLU A 59 14.58 -15.83 5.67
N TYR A 60 13.32 -15.63 6.08
CA TYR A 60 12.96 -14.70 7.14
C TYR A 60 13.72 -14.88 8.46
N ARG A 61 14.16 -16.10 8.78
CA ARG A 61 14.93 -16.39 10.01
C ARG A 61 16.37 -15.90 9.97
N LYS A 62 16.88 -15.47 8.81
CA LYS A 62 18.25 -14.96 8.65
C LYS A 62 18.38 -13.48 9.02
N GLY A 63 17.25 -12.77 9.12
CA GLY A 63 17.21 -11.34 9.43
C GLY A 63 16.46 -11.02 10.73
N VAL A 64 15.83 -9.84 10.75
CA VAL A 64 14.92 -9.43 11.81
C VAL A 64 13.53 -9.94 11.46
N TRP A 65 12.96 -10.79 12.32
CA TRP A 65 11.60 -11.31 12.14
C TRP A 65 10.97 -11.67 13.48
N VAL A 66 9.65 -11.77 13.48
CA VAL A 66 8.86 -12.20 14.63
C VAL A 66 9.13 -13.69 14.94
N SER A 67 8.96 -14.08 16.19
CA SER A 67 9.20 -15.46 16.66
C SER A 67 8.06 -16.43 16.34
N GLU A 68 6.91 -15.89 15.98
CA GLU A 68 5.66 -16.60 15.82
C GLU A 68 5.69 -17.47 14.55
N GLU A 69 5.51 -18.77 14.75
CA GLU A 69 5.57 -19.78 13.68
C GLU A 69 4.26 -19.88 12.89
N THR A 70 3.11 -19.76 13.57
CA THR A 70 1.80 -19.69 12.90
C THR A 70 1.62 -18.28 12.34
N ASN A 71 1.82 -18.15 11.03
CA ASN A 71 1.78 -16.88 10.33
C ASN A 71 1.39 -17.12 8.87
N SER A 72 0.66 -16.17 8.27
CA SER A 72 0.41 -16.18 6.82
C SER A 72 1.60 -15.64 6.03
N ILE A 73 2.60 -15.07 6.71
CA ILE A 73 3.81 -14.53 6.11
C ILE A 73 5.03 -15.08 6.84
N ASN A 74 5.84 -15.85 6.11
CA ASN A 74 7.06 -16.46 6.59
C ASN A 74 7.94 -16.80 5.38
N TYR A 75 8.47 -15.75 4.76
CA TYR A 75 8.95 -15.75 3.39
C TYR A 75 10.19 -16.62 3.11
N GLY A 76 10.21 -17.18 1.91
CA GLY A 76 11.39 -17.77 1.30
C GLY A 76 11.92 -16.88 0.18
N LEU A 77 12.71 -17.44 -0.74
CA LEU A 77 13.11 -16.69 -1.94
C LEU A 77 11.96 -16.72 -2.95
N GLY A 78 11.24 -15.62 -3.07
CA GLY A 78 10.13 -15.48 -4.02
C GLY A 78 8.80 -16.07 -3.54
N TRP A 79 8.70 -16.57 -2.30
CA TRP A 79 7.46 -17.00 -1.65
C TRP A 79 7.10 -16.07 -0.49
N ASP A 80 5.84 -15.71 -0.34
CA ASP A 80 5.37 -14.94 0.84
C ASP A 80 5.36 -15.81 2.10
N ALA A 81 5.08 -17.10 1.92
CA ALA A 81 5.11 -18.11 2.97
C ALA A 81 5.75 -19.39 2.46
N VAL A 82 6.67 -19.97 3.25
CA VAL A 82 7.14 -21.35 3.08
C VAL A 82 6.52 -22.31 4.09
N ARG A 83 5.72 -21.78 5.03
CA ARG A 83 5.00 -22.53 6.06
C ARG A 83 3.66 -21.86 6.34
N LEU A 84 2.81 -21.72 5.33
CA LEU A 84 1.55 -20.98 5.39
C LEU A 84 0.59 -21.54 6.47
N ALA A 85 0.11 -20.67 7.37
CA ALA A 85 -1.03 -20.99 8.22
C ALA A 85 -2.35 -21.01 7.43
N PRO A 86 -3.29 -21.94 7.71
CA PRO A 86 -3.28 -22.87 8.84
C PRO A 86 -2.67 -24.25 8.53
N PHE A 87 -2.11 -24.51 7.35
CA PHE A 87 -1.50 -25.82 7.03
C PHE A 87 -0.40 -26.22 8.02
N SER A 88 0.34 -25.23 8.53
CA SER A 88 1.31 -25.38 9.61
C SER A 88 0.76 -26.07 10.86
N ASP A 89 -0.53 -25.86 11.17
CA ASP A 89 -1.20 -26.41 12.35
C ASP A 89 -1.57 -27.88 12.15
N TYR A 90 -1.63 -28.34 10.90
CA TYR A 90 -1.76 -29.76 10.52
C TYR A 90 -0.40 -30.46 10.35
N GLY A 91 0.70 -29.74 10.55
CA GLY A 91 2.05 -30.25 10.27
C GLY A 91 2.37 -30.39 8.78
N ILE A 92 1.63 -29.70 7.91
CA ILE A 92 1.80 -29.74 6.46
C ILE A 92 2.58 -28.50 6.00
N THR A 93 3.60 -28.73 5.17
CA THR A 93 4.32 -27.65 4.48
C THR A 93 3.48 -27.09 3.35
N ALA A 94 3.13 -25.80 3.43
CA ALA A 94 2.42 -25.07 2.39
C ALA A 94 3.22 -23.83 1.97
N LEU A 95 3.54 -23.75 0.68
CA LEU A 95 4.17 -22.61 0.04
C LEU A 95 3.08 -21.71 -0.54
N SER A 96 3.21 -20.40 -0.39
CA SER A 96 2.23 -19.48 -0.98
C SER A 96 2.83 -18.16 -1.44
N LYS A 97 2.34 -17.67 -2.57
CA LYS A 97 2.63 -16.35 -3.09
C LYS A 97 1.34 -15.69 -3.57
N GLY A 98 1.00 -14.57 -2.95
CA GLY A 98 -0.04 -13.67 -3.41
C GLY A 98 0.50 -12.61 -4.37
N GLY A 99 -0.36 -11.98 -5.15
CA GLY A 99 0.02 -10.86 -6.02
C GLY A 99 -1.18 -9.97 -6.32
N ASP A 100 -0.96 -8.67 -6.26
CA ASP A 100 -1.95 -7.64 -6.57
C ASP A 100 -1.35 -6.65 -7.57
N THR A 101 -2.03 -6.44 -8.70
CA THR A 101 -2.00 -5.15 -9.40
C THR A 101 -3.18 -4.30 -8.90
N GLN A 102 -3.54 -3.23 -9.59
CA GLN A 102 -4.67 -2.40 -9.14
C GLN A 102 -6.00 -3.12 -9.31
N LEU A 103 -6.15 -3.92 -10.36
CA LEU A 103 -7.42 -4.56 -10.73
C LEU A 103 -7.36 -6.08 -10.87
N TYR A 104 -6.17 -6.67 -10.85
CA TYR A 104 -5.98 -8.12 -10.91
C TYR A 104 -5.30 -8.64 -9.66
N HIS A 105 -5.79 -9.78 -9.18
CA HIS A 105 -5.32 -10.39 -7.95
C HIS A 105 -5.11 -11.89 -8.19
N ALA A 106 -4.04 -12.44 -7.63
CA ALA A 106 -3.70 -13.83 -7.78
C ALA A 106 -3.15 -14.41 -6.48
N VAL A 107 -3.28 -15.72 -6.33
CA VAL A 107 -2.49 -16.52 -5.39
C VAL A 107 -2.10 -17.83 -6.05
N LEU A 108 -0.90 -18.30 -5.75
CA LEU A 108 -0.49 -19.68 -5.94
C LEU A 108 -0.19 -20.26 -4.56
N THR A 109 -0.83 -21.39 -4.22
CA THR A 109 -0.53 -22.15 -3.00
C THR A 109 -0.24 -23.60 -3.36
N THR A 110 0.84 -24.14 -2.82
CA THR A 110 1.32 -25.50 -3.14
C THR A 110 1.67 -26.27 -1.87
N LEU A 111 1.37 -27.56 -1.88
CA LEU A 111 1.75 -28.56 -0.88
C LEU A 111 2.78 -29.51 -1.50
N PRO A 112 4.10 -29.22 -1.40
CA PRO A 112 5.13 -29.95 -2.14
C PRO A 112 5.19 -31.44 -1.79
N GLU A 113 4.94 -31.80 -0.53
CA GLU A 113 4.97 -33.19 -0.04
C GLU A 113 3.86 -34.07 -0.63
N HIS A 114 2.89 -33.47 -1.33
CA HIS A 114 1.72 -34.15 -1.87
C HIS A 114 1.53 -33.92 -3.38
N ASP A 115 2.43 -33.17 -4.03
CA ASP A 115 2.27 -32.76 -5.44
C ASP A 115 0.90 -32.12 -5.74
N ILE A 116 0.43 -31.26 -4.82
CA ILE A 116 -0.87 -30.56 -4.94
C ILE A 116 -0.63 -29.06 -5.03
N SER A 117 -1.14 -28.42 -6.08
CA SER A 117 -1.12 -26.96 -6.24
C SER A 117 -2.50 -26.42 -6.59
N ILE A 118 -2.78 -25.19 -6.15
CA ILE A 118 -3.95 -24.41 -6.56
C ILE A 118 -3.54 -22.98 -6.93
N ALA A 119 -4.05 -22.50 -8.05
CA ALA A 119 -3.95 -21.10 -8.44
C ALA A 119 -5.34 -20.47 -8.50
N VAL A 120 -5.52 -19.29 -7.89
CA VAL A 120 -6.79 -18.56 -7.88
C VAL A 120 -6.54 -17.13 -8.34
N LEU A 121 -7.22 -16.73 -9.42
CA LEU A 121 -7.08 -15.43 -10.07
C LEU A 121 -8.44 -14.72 -10.08
N SER A 122 -8.45 -13.42 -9.83
CA SER A 122 -9.65 -12.58 -9.80
C SER A 122 -9.38 -11.18 -10.37
N SER A 123 -10.43 -10.52 -10.87
CA SER A 123 -10.38 -9.16 -11.45
C SER A 123 -11.15 -8.13 -10.61
N GLY A 124 -11.03 -8.30 -9.28
CA GLY A 124 -11.57 -7.49 -8.21
C GLY A 124 -11.31 -8.17 -6.87
N GLY A 125 -11.41 -7.44 -5.76
CA GLY A 125 -11.05 -7.97 -4.45
C GLY A 125 -9.58 -7.74 -4.13
N LYS A 126 -8.91 -8.75 -3.55
CA LYS A 126 -7.50 -8.70 -3.12
C LYS A 126 -6.93 -10.12 -3.10
N SER A 127 -5.61 -10.27 -3.26
CA SER A 127 -4.92 -11.56 -3.22
C SER A 127 -5.12 -12.31 -1.90
N ILE A 128 -5.28 -11.58 -0.78
CA ILE A 128 -5.61 -12.18 0.52
C ILE A 128 -6.93 -12.96 0.49
N TYR A 129 -7.95 -12.49 -0.26
CA TYR A 129 -9.22 -13.21 -0.40
C TYR A 129 -9.02 -14.49 -1.22
N ASN A 130 -8.25 -14.39 -2.30
CA ASN A 130 -7.88 -15.55 -3.11
C ASN A 130 -7.11 -16.57 -2.26
N GLY A 131 -6.20 -16.12 -1.39
CA GLY A 131 -5.42 -16.96 -0.49
C GLY A 131 -6.26 -17.71 0.55
N ILE A 132 -7.23 -17.04 1.18
CA ILE A 132 -8.16 -17.69 2.12
C ILE A 132 -9.03 -18.71 1.39
N PHE A 133 -9.58 -18.33 0.23
CA PHE A 133 -10.36 -19.25 -0.61
C PHE A 133 -9.55 -20.49 -1.01
N ALA A 134 -8.32 -20.28 -1.52
CA ALA A 134 -7.40 -21.34 -1.91
C ALA A 134 -7.10 -22.28 -0.73
N SER A 135 -6.85 -21.72 0.45
CA SER A 135 -6.57 -22.48 1.66
C SER A 135 -7.75 -23.36 2.06
N ASN A 136 -8.97 -22.83 2.05
CA ASN A 136 -10.17 -23.60 2.38
C ASN A 136 -10.43 -24.74 1.39
N VAL A 137 -10.29 -24.47 0.08
CA VAL A 137 -10.45 -25.51 -0.95
C VAL A 137 -9.42 -26.61 -0.78
N LEU A 138 -8.15 -26.25 -0.55
CA LEU A 138 -7.08 -27.22 -0.33
C LEU A 138 -7.28 -28.04 0.95
N LEU A 139 -7.66 -27.42 2.07
CA LEU A 139 -7.93 -28.11 3.33
C LEU A 139 -9.05 -29.15 3.18
N GLU A 140 -10.15 -28.77 2.51
CA GLU A 140 -11.24 -29.71 2.21
C GLU A 140 -10.76 -30.84 1.27
N TYR A 141 -9.98 -30.50 0.24
CA TYR A 141 -9.44 -31.47 -0.70
C TYR A 141 -8.56 -32.51 0.00
N ILE A 142 -7.61 -32.08 0.83
CA ILE A 142 -6.70 -32.98 1.54
C ILE A 142 -7.41 -33.78 2.64
N ARG A 143 -8.49 -33.25 3.23
CA ARG A 143 -9.38 -34.00 4.13
C ARG A 143 -10.09 -35.13 3.38
N VAL A 144 -10.69 -34.84 2.22
CA VAL A 144 -11.35 -35.86 1.39
C VAL A 144 -10.36 -36.92 0.90
N LYS A 145 -9.10 -36.55 0.66
CA LYS A 145 -8.01 -37.49 0.34
C LYS A 145 -7.49 -38.29 1.53
N GLY A 146 -7.93 -37.99 2.76
CA GLY A 146 -7.50 -38.67 3.98
C GLY A 146 -6.10 -38.29 4.45
N ILE A 147 -5.51 -37.22 3.91
CA ILE A 147 -4.21 -36.68 4.36
C ILE A 147 -4.36 -36.06 5.77
N ILE A 148 -5.49 -35.37 6.00
CA ILE A 148 -5.91 -34.94 7.34
C ILE A 148 -7.24 -35.60 7.69
N LYS A 149 -7.50 -35.77 9.00
CA LYS A 149 -8.71 -36.44 9.49
C LYS A 149 -9.93 -35.52 9.50
N GLU A 150 -9.76 -34.28 9.94
CA GLU A 150 -10.82 -33.31 10.15
C GLU A 150 -10.30 -31.89 9.93
N LEU A 151 -11.21 -30.93 9.77
CA LEU A 151 -10.88 -29.51 9.77
C LEU A 151 -10.88 -28.98 11.20
N LEU A 152 -9.83 -28.25 11.55
CA LEU A 152 -9.78 -27.47 12.78
C LEU A 152 -10.80 -26.31 12.69
N PRO A 153 -11.52 -26.01 13.78
CA PRO A 153 -12.43 -24.88 13.81
C PRO A 153 -11.67 -23.55 13.73
N ASP A 154 -12.37 -22.52 13.26
CA ASP A 154 -11.91 -21.14 13.32
C ASP A 154 -11.52 -20.73 14.75
N LYS A 155 -10.57 -19.80 14.86
CA LYS A 155 -10.19 -19.25 16.16
C LYS A 155 -11.30 -18.34 16.68
N THR A 156 -11.67 -18.58 17.94
CA THR A 156 -12.55 -17.72 18.71
C THR A 156 -11.74 -16.89 19.70
N PHE A 157 -12.27 -15.72 20.05
CA PHE A 157 -11.62 -14.77 20.93
C PHE A 157 -12.61 -14.31 21.99
N GLU A 158 -12.09 -14.11 23.20
CA GLU A 158 -12.84 -13.55 24.31
C GLU A 158 -12.36 -12.12 24.58
N PRO A 159 -13.25 -11.23 25.05
CA PRO A 159 -12.84 -9.89 25.48
C PRO A 159 -11.69 -9.94 26.49
N PRO A 160 -10.73 -9.02 26.40
CA PRO A 160 -9.56 -9.04 27.26
C PRO A 160 -9.92 -8.68 28.70
N LEU A 161 -9.29 -9.37 29.66
CA LEU A 161 -9.32 -8.99 31.06
C LEU A 161 -8.13 -8.09 31.37
N LYS A 162 -8.42 -6.82 31.67
CA LYS A 162 -7.42 -5.84 32.03
C LYS A 162 -6.77 -6.20 33.38
N VAL A 163 -5.44 -6.11 33.44
CA VAL A 163 -4.65 -6.28 34.67
C VAL A 163 -3.74 -5.07 34.89
N ASP A 164 -3.14 -4.98 36.08
CA ASP A 164 -2.20 -3.90 36.40
C ASP A 164 -0.94 -3.98 35.53
N MET A 165 -0.61 -2.86 34.88
CA MET A 165 0.56 -2.74 34.01
C MET A 165 1.82 -2.44 34.84
N PRO A 166 2.90 -3.25 34.71
CA PRO A 166 4.19 -2.95 35.34
C PRO A 166 4.75 -1.60 34.86
N SER A 167 5.35 -0.84 35.77
CA SER A 167 5.93 0.48 35.47
C SER A 167 7.02 0.44 34.40
N ASP A 168 7.77 -0.66 34.31
CA ASP A 168 8.88 -0.78 33.36
C ASP A 168 8.42 -0.73 31.89
N LEU A 169 7.14 -1.05 31.61
CA LEU A 169 6.58 -0.93 30.27
C LEU A 169 6.43 0.52 29.80
N LEU A 170 6.47 1.50 30.72
CA LEU A 170 6.51 2.92 30.36
C LEU A 170 7.74 3.27 29.52
N ALA A 171 8.82 2.48 29.60
CA ALA A 171 10.00 2.65 28.75
C ALA A 171 9.68 2.47 27.24
N TYR A 172 8.57 1.81 26.91
CA TYR A 172 8.11 1.67 25.52
C TYR A 172 7.35 2.89 25.00
N SER A 173 7.05 3.89 25.82
CA SER A 173 6.49 5.17 25.33
C SER A 173 7.50 5.94 24.48
N GLY A 174 6.99 6.86 23.65
CA GLY A 174 7.76 7.74 22.79
C GLY A 174 7.32 7.69 21.34
N LEU A 175 8.13 8.30 20.47
CA LEU A 175 7.83 8.35 19.04
C LEU A 175 8.16 7.02 18.36
N TYR A 176 7.22 6.56 17.56
CA TYR A 176 7.35 5.41 16.67
C TYR A 176 6.99 5.83 15.25
N GLY A 177 7.34 5.02 14.27
CA GLY A 177 6.93 5.26 12.90
C GLY A 177 7.11 4.04 12.01
N ASN A 178 6.64 4.18 10.79
CA ASN A 178 6.88 3.30 9.67
C ASN A 178 6.92 4.12 8.38
N VAL A 179 7.19 3.49 7.23
CA VAL A 179 7.29 4.23 5.97
C VAL A 179 5.99 5.01 5.73
N GLY A 180 6.10 6.34 5.64
CA GLY A 180 4.97 7.23 5.40
C GLY A 180 4.36 7.93 6.63
N LYS A 181 4.62 7.48 7.86
CA LYS A 181 4.01 8.12 9.06
C LYS A 181 4.78 7.92 10.37
N THR A 182 4.54 8.85 11.30
CA THR A 182 4.96 8.76 12.70
C THR A 182 3.74 8.71 13.63
N VAL A 183 3.92 8.16 14.82
CA VAL A 183 2.91 8.07 15.88
C VAL A 183 3.58 8.16 17.24
N ASN A 184 3.07 9.01 18.14
CA ASN A 184 3.55 9.05 19.52
C ASN A 184 2.76 8.07 20.38
N LEU A 185 3.45 7.13 21.01
CA LEU A 185 2.87 6.10 21.86
C LEU A 185 2.95 6.52 23.33
N GLU A 186 1.81 6.54 24.01
CA GLU A 186 1.69 6.89 25.42
C GLU A 186 0.80 5.86 26.13
N PHE A 187 1.23 5.37 27.29
CA PHE A 187 0.42 4.47 28.12
C PHE A 187 -0.30 5.27 29.21
N LYS A 188 -1.61 5.07 29.34
CA LYS A 188 -2.44 5.66 30.40
C LYS A 188 -3.24 4.57 31.09
N ASN A 189 -3.03 4.39 32.40
CA ASN A 189 -3.76 3.40 33.21
C ASN A 189 -3.74 1.98 32.61
N GLY A 190 -2.61 1.54 32.04
CA GLY A 190 -2.51 0.23 31.39
C GLY A 190 -3.23 0.12 30.04
N GLU A 191 -3.50 1.26 29.40
CA GLU A 191 -4.15 1.35 28.09
C GLU A 191 -3.27 2.14 27.12
N ILE A 192 -3.43 1.85 25.83
CA ILE A 192 -2.81 2.59 24.73
C ILE A 192 -3.82 2.76 23.60
N ASP A 193 -3.95 3.98 23.11
CA ASP A 193 -4.77 4.31 21.94
C ASP A 193 -3.87 4.32 20.70
N LEU A 194 -4.25 3.56 19.67
CA LEU A 194 -3.50 3.48 18.43
C LEU A 194 -4.35 3.96 17.24
N PRO A 195 -3.70 4.58 16.22
CA PRO A 195 -4.36 4.88 14.96
C PRO A 195 -4.67 3.58 14.20
N ALA A 196 -5.22 3.71 12.99
CA ALA A 196 -5.42 2.56 12.13
C ALA A 196 -4.09 1.81 11.87
N LEU A 197 -4.12 0.49 12.03
CA LEU A 197 -2.97 -0.41 11.85
C LEU A 197 -3.16 -1.30 10.62
N SER A 198 -2.08 -1.54 9.88
CA SER A 198 -2.04 -2.43 8.71
C SER A 198 -3.15 -2.20 7.66
N GLY A 199 -3.75 -1.00 7.64
CA GLY A 199 -4.82 -0.60 6.71
C GLY A 199 -6.19 -1.29 6.90
N SER A 200 -6.31 -2.30 7.75
CA SER A 200 -7.55 -3.07 7.98
C SER A 200 -8.07 -3.01 9.41
N ILE A 201 -7.26 -2.52 10.36
CA ILE A 201 -7.62 -2.43 11.77
C ILE A 201 -7.92 -0.95 12.06
N PRO A 202 -9.15 -0.59 12.45
CA PRO A 202 -9.51 0.81 12.70
C PRO A 202 -8.81 1.36 13.94
N PRO A 203 -8.72 2.70 14.10
CA PRO A 203 -8.22 3.32 15.32
C PRO A 203 -8.99 2.81 16.53
N GLN A 204 -8.28 2.32 17.53
CA GLN A 204 -8.91 1.71 18.70
C GLN A 204 -7.95 1.66 19.90
N LYS A 205 -8.55 1.35 21.04
CA LYS A 205 -7.87 1.19 22.31
C LYS A 205 -7.43 -0.26 22.54
N TYR A 206 -6.27 -0.41 23.16
CA TYR A 206 -5.73 -1.69 23.61
C TYR A 206 -5.51 -1.65 25.12
N VAL A 207 -5.86 -2.73 25.81
CA VAL A 207 -5.71 -2.85 27.28
C VAL A 207 -4.64 -3.88 27.63
N TYR A 208 -3.85 -3.61 28.66
CA TYR A 208 -2.82 -4.51 29.14
C TYR A 208 -3.42 -5.78 29.75
N ILE A 209 -2.93 -6.94 29.31
CA ILE A 209 -3.43 -8.26 29.72
C ILE A 209 -2.36 -9.13 30.41
N GLY A 210 -1.22 -8.55 30.76
CA GLY A 210 -0.08 -9.29 31.33
C GLY A 210 0.97 -9.67 30.29
N LYS A 211 2.15 -10.11 30.76
CA LYS A 211 3.26 -10.62 29.93
C LYS A 211 3.70 -9.66 28.81
N GLY A 212 3.62 -8.35 29.03
CA GLY A 212 4.02 -7.35 28.03
C GLY A 212 3.05 -7.21 26.83
N GLN A 213 1.84 -7.76 26.92
CA GLN A 213 0.87 -7.77 25.83
C GLN A 213 -0.32 -6.84 26.12
N PHE A 214 -0.82 -6.21 25.06
CA PHE A 214 -2.06 -5.45 25.07
C PHE A 214 -2.99 -5.98 24.00
N LYS A 215 -4.29 -6.03 24.29
CA LYS A 215 -5.30 -6.55 23.38
C LYS A 215 -6.41 -5.55 23.11
N ASN A 216 -6.96 -5.61 21.92
CA ASN A 216 -8.19 -4.89 21.62
C ASN A 216 -9.40 -5.51 22.31
N ASN A 217 -10.52 -4.79 22.30
CA ASN A 217 -11.76 -5.19 22.96
C ASN A 217 -12.31 -6.56 22.48
N ASP A 218 -12.08 -6.92 21.22
CA ASP A 218 -12.55 -8.19 20.65
C ASP A 218 -11.57 -9.35 20.91
N GLY A 219 -10.38 -9.08 21.46
CA GLY A 219 -9.38 -10.08 21.84
C GLY A 219 -8.60 -10.72 20.68
N ASN A 220 -8.92 -10.36 19.43
CA ASN A 220 -8.34 -10.91 18.20
C ASN A 220 -7.11 -10.16 17.67
N VAL A 221 -6.81 -8.98 18.24
CA VAL A 221 -5.60 -8.20 17.94
C VAL A 221 -4.78 -8.04 19.20
N THR A 222 -3.53 -8.43 19.13
CA THR A 222 -2.55 -8.29 20.21
C THR A 222 -1.39 -7.43 19.73
N ILE A 223 -1.01 -6.44 20.53
CA ILE A 223 0.23 -5.69 20.37
C ILE A 223 1.19 -6.03 21.50
N SER A 224 2.48 -5.99 21.19
CA SER A 224 3.58 -6.17 22.14
C SER A 224 4.83 -5.48 21.61
N PHE A 225 5.91 -5.50 22.38
CA PHE A 225 7.16 -4.84 22.01
C PHE A 225 8.31 -5.82 22.01
N ASP A 226 9.06 -5.84 20.92
CA ASP A 226 10.25 -6.69 20.76
C ASP A 226 11.50 -5.82 20.57
N GLN A 227 12.63 -6.31 21.09
CA GLN A 227 13.96 -5.75 20.89
C GLN A 227 14.87 -6.84 20.29
N PRO A 228 14.81 -7.07 18.96
CA PRO A 228 15.67 -8.05 18.31
C PRO A 228 17.14 -7.60 18.29
N LYS A 229 18.03 -8.47 17.82
CA LYS A 229 19.49 -8.30 17.88
C LYS A 229 20.04 -7.07 17.16
N ASN A 230 19.26 -6.41 16.32
CA ASN A 230 19.68 -5.18 15.63
C ASN A 230 19.61 -3.93 16.53
N GLY A 231 19.19 -4.07 17.80
CA GLY A 231 19.17 -2.98 18.78
C GLY A 231 18.03 -1.99 18.59
N LYS A 232 17.10 -2.23 17.65
CA LYS A 232 15.89 -1.43 17.48
C LYS A 232 14.76 -1.98 18.36
N THR A 233 13.82 -1.12 18.71
CA THR A 233 12.58 -1.51 19.39
C THR A 233 11.43 -1.46 18.39
N TYR A 234 10.63 -2.52 18.31
CA TYR A 234 9.50 -2.60 17.41
C TYR A 234 8.20 -2.81 18.17
N LEU A 235 7.12 -2.19 17.69
CA LEU A 235 5.76 -2.61 18.01
C LEU A 235 5.43 -3.82 17.13
N LYS A 236 5.29 -4.98 17.76
CA LYS A 236 4.81 -6.22 17.14
C LYS A 236 3.29 -6.23 17.14
N LEU A 237 2.70 -6.53 15.99
CA LEU A 237 1.28 -6.70 15.78
C LEU A 237 1.00 -8.17 15.45
N SER A 238 0.14 -8.80 16.24
CA SER A 238 -0.41 -10.13 15.98
C SER A 238 -1.92 -10.01 15.83
N ASN A 239 -2.45 -10.28 14.66
CA ASN A 239 -3.86 -10.09 14.37
C ASN A 239 -4.47 -11.28 13.61
N TYR A 240 -5.69 -11.62 14.00
CA TYR A 240 -6.57 -12.48 13.22
C TYR A 240 -7.57 -11.61 12.45
N LEU A 241 -7.54 -11.72 11.13
CA LEU A 241 -8.51 -11.10 10.24
C LEU A 241 -9.60 -12.12 9.94
N ASN A 242 -10.84 -11.74 10.21
CA ASN A 242 -12.02 -12.55 9.91
C ASN A 242 -12.77 -11.92 8.74
N PHE A 243 -13.01 -12.68 7.69
CA PHE A 243 -13.78 -12.27 6.51
C PHE A 243 -15.08 -13.08 6.48
N PRO A 244 -16.21 -12.50 6.89
CA PRO A 244 -17.48 -13.21 6.98
C PRO A 244 -17.85 -13.94 5.67
N GLY A 245 -18.14 -15.24 5.78
CA GLY A 245 -18.47 -16.10 4.64
C GLY A 245 -17.26 -16.59 3.82
N LEU A 246 -16.04 -16.11 4.10
CA LEU A 246 -14.82 -16.52 3.42
C LEU A 246 -13.85 -17.27 4.33
N GLY A 247 -13.64 -16.82 5.58
CA GLY A 247 -12.77 -17.50 6.55
C GLY A 247 -11.80 -16.55 7.27
N GLN A 248 -10.83 -17.13 7.97
CA GLN A 248 -9.85 -16.41 8.78
C GLN A 248 -8.43 -16.51 8.23
N THR A 249 -7.62 -15.49 8.53
CA THR A 249 -6.16 -15.55 8.38
C THR A 249 -5.47 -14.87 9.55
N VAL A 250 -4.26 -15.30 9.86
CA VAL A 250 -3.43 -14.78 10.94
C VAL A 250 -2.18 -14.15 10.38
N MET A 251 -1.83 -12.97 10.86
CA MET A 251 -0.62 -12.28 10.51
C MET A 251 0.09 -11.80 11.77
N VAL A 252 1.40 -12.00 11.82
CA VAL A 252 2.26 -11.46 12.87
C VAL A 252 3.42 -10.73 12.23
N THR A 253 3.52 -9.42 12.46
CA THR A 253 4.51 -8.54 11.83
C THR A 253 4.99 -7.47 12.80
N TYR A 254 6.04 -6.74 12.41
CA TYR A 254 6.38 -5.47 13.04
C TYR A 254 5.65 -4.35 12.31
N GLU A 255 4.86 -3.56 13.05
CA GLU A 255 4.04 -2.48 12.49
C GLU A 255 4.76 -1.14 12.58
N TYR A 256 5.48 -0.90 13.68
CA TYR A 256 6.23 0.33 13.92
C TYR A 256 7.61 0.07 14.51
N GLN A 257 8.55 0.97 14.22
CA GLN A 257 9.87 1.06 14.84
C GLN A 257 9.91 2.29 15.75
N LYS A 258 10.51 2.15 16.94
CA LYS A 258 10.79 3.28 17.83
C LYS A 258 11.83 4.20 17.19
N LEU A 259 11.57 5.49 17.23
CA LEU A 259 12.42 6.52 16.62
C LEU A 259 13.26 7.24 17.66
N ASP A 260 14.45 7.63 17.24
CA ASP A 260 15.38 8.42 18.05
C ASP A 260 14.96 9.89 18.07
N SER A 261 15.47 10.64 19.05
CA SER A 261 15.26 12.09 19.08
C SER A 261 16.02 12.76 17.93
N ASN A 262 15.33 13.60 17.13
CA ASN A 262 15.94 14.37 16.04
C ASN A 262 15.69 15.89 16.20
N PRO A 263 16.33 16.56 17.17
CA PRO A 263 16.12 17.98 17.38
C PRO A 263 16.63 18.80 16.19
N LEU A 264 15.77 19.66 15.64
CA LEU A 264 16.09 20.52 14.51
C LEU A 264 16.54 21.91 14.98
N ASN A 265 17.43 22.56 14.22
CA ASN A 265 17.69 23.98 14.41
C ASN A 265 16.49 24.84 13.96
N GLN A 266 16.35 26.04 14.53
CA GLN A 266 15.22 26.94 14.27
C GLN A 266 14.99 27.21 12.78
N SER A 267 16.06 27.42 12.02
CA SER A 267 15.96 27.74 10.60
C SER A 267 15.43 26.58 9.75
N THR A 268 15.63 25.34 10.20
CA THR A 268 15.11 24.13 9.56
C THR A 268 13.66 23.92 9.96
N GLN A 269 13.34 24.06 11.24
CA GLN A 269 11.96 23.98 11.74
C GLN A 269 11.02 24.90 10.97
N THR A 270 11.38 26.19 10.82
CA THR A 270 10.53 27.16 10.12
C THR A 270 10.25 26.78 8.66
N VAL A 271 11.23 26.21 7.94
CA VAL A 271 11.02 25.78 6.55
C VAL A 271 10.08 24.59 6.47
N TRP A 272 10.28 23.59 7.33
CA TRP A 272 9.46 22.39 7.32
C TRP A 272 8.04 22.62 7.85
N GLU A 273 7.86 23.51 8.83
CA GLU A 273 6.54 23.91 9.32
C GLU A 273 5.69 24.52 8.21
N GLN A 274 6.30 25.31 7.32
CA GLN A 274 5.61 25.86 6.14
C GLN A 274 5.18 24.79 5.13
N ARG A 275 5.76 23.59 5.16
CA ARG A 275 5.36 22.48 4.29
C ARG A 275 4.29 21.59 4.90
N ASN A 276 4.03 21.72 6.20
CA ASN A 276 3.06 20.88 6.90
C ASN A 276 1.66 21.03 6.30
N GLY A 277 1.03 19.91 5.98
CA GLY A 277 -0.30 19.84 5.37
C GLY A 277 -0.37 20.22 3.90
N LYS A 278 0.75 20.61 3.26
CA LYS A 278 0.75 20.95 1.82
C LYS A 278 0.63 19.70 0.95
N ASN A 279 -0.04 19.87 -0.18
CA ASN A 279 -0.13 18.84 -1.21
C ASN A 279 0.96 19.05 -2.28
N TYR A 280 1.51 17.94 -2.76
CA TYR A 280 2.45 17.89 -3.88
C TYR A 280 1.89 16.94 -4.94
N TYR A 281 1.82 17.37 -6.20
CA TYR A 281 1.12 16.67 -7.28
C TYR A 281 2.10 16.11 -8.31
N ALA A 282 1.97 14.83 -8.63
CA ALA A 282 2.87 14.11 -9.54
C ALA A 282 2.84 14.69 -10.95
N LEU A 283 4.02 14.84 -11.55
CA LEU A 283 4.22 15.43 -12.87
C LEU A 283 4.60 14.39 -13.94
N ASP A 284 5.25 13.29 -13.54
CA ASP A 284 5.89 12.37 -14.49
C ASP A 284 5.03 11.12 -14.82
N GLU A 285 3.82 11.02 -14.24
CA GLU A 285 2.95 9.87 -14.48
C GLU A 285 2.40 9.87 -15.92
N LYS A 286 2.49 8.72 -16.59
CA LYS A 286 1.94 8.56 -17.94
C LYS A 286 0.42 8.69 -17.90
N ILE A 287 -0.17 9.54 -18.76
CA ILE A 287 -1.62 9.80 -18.78
C ILE A 287 -2.52 8.58 -19.02
N THR A 288 -1.97 7.44 -19.46
CA THR A 288 -2.71 6.17 -19.59
C THR A 288 -2.74 5.36 -18.29
N SER A 289 -2.11 5.84 -17.23
CA SER A 289 -1.96 5.14 -15.96
C SER A 289 -3.27 5.07 -15.19
N PHE A 290 -3.51 3.93 -14.56
CA PHE A 290 -4.63 3.77 -13.64
C PHE A 290 -4.54 4.72 -12.43
N LYS A 291 -3.35 5.22 -12.06
CA LYS A 291 -3.20 6.18 -10.96
C LYS A 291 -4.09 7.42 -11.14
N TYR A 292 -4.39 7.83 -12.38
CA TYR A 292 -5.33 8.94 -12.64
C TYR A 292 -6.79 8.64 -12.26
N MET A 293 -7.17 7.39 -11.98
CA MET A 293 -8.46 7.05 -11.40
C MET A 293 -8.53 7.34 -9.89
N ILE A 294 -7.39 7.44 -9.21
CA ILE A 294 -7.28 7.60 -7.76
C ILE A 294 -6.33 8.76 -7.47
N LYS A 295 -6.87 9.98 -7.28
CA LYS A 295 -6.05 11.19 -7.04
C LYS A 295 -5.03 11.00 -5.92
N ALA A 296 -5.38 10.28 -4.86
CA ALA A 296 -4.49 10.01 -3.74
C ALA A 296 -3.20 9.25 -4.13
N SER A 297 -3.18 8.57 -5.28
CA SER A 297 -1.98 7.94 -5.84
C SER A 297 -1.10 8.90 -6.64
N LEU A 298 -1.53 10.15 -6.85
CA LEU A 298 -0.85 11.20 -7.61
C LEU A 298 -0.61 12.46 -6.79
N ALA A 299 -1.05 12.49 -5.54
CA ALA A 299 -0.90 13.64 -4.67
C ALA A 299 -0.41 13.16 -3.31
N LEU A 300 0.70 13.71 -2.86
CA LEU A 300 1.23 13.50 -1.52
C LEU A 300 0.77 14.66 -0.63
N ASN A 301 0.07 14.35 0.45
CA ASN A 301 -0.12 15.29 1.55
C ASN A 301 1.03 15.14 2.54
N LEU A 302 1.79 16.21 2.76
CA LEU A 302 2.95 16.17 3.62
C LEU A 302 2.55 16.34 5.09
N SER A 303 2.93 15.38 5.95
CA SER A 303 2.79 15.50 7.40
C SER A 303 4.14 15.82 8.01
N VAL A 304 4.25 16.89 8.79
CA VAL A 304 5.51 17.32 9.40
C VAL A 304 5.37 17.43 10.91
N ASP A 305 6.26 16.74 11.62
CA ASP A 305 6.43 16.81 13.06
C ASP A 305 7.77 17.47 13.38
N VAL A 306 7.79 18.81 13.37
CA VAL A 306 9.00 19.60 13.63
C VAL A 306 9.52 19.44 15.07
N ASN A 307 8.64 19.08 16.02
CA ASN A 307 9.01 18.89 17.42
C ASN A 307 9.89 17.65 17.59
N HIS A 308 9.66 16.63 16.78
CA HIS A 308 10.47 15.42 16.76
C HIS A 308 11.46 15.35 15.61
N GLY A 309 11.36 16.23 14.61
CA GLY A 309 12.25 16.30 13.46
C GLY A 309 11.96 15.26 12.38
N TYR A 310 10.69 14.94 12.14
CA TYR A 310 10.28 13.95 11.13
C TYR A 310 9.25 14.54 10.16
N ALA A 311 9.22 14.03 8.94
CA ALA A 311 8.22 14.36 7.93
C ALA A 311 7.78 13.10 7.18
N SER A 312 6.49 12.76 7.20
CA SER A 312 5.91 11.57 6.54
C SER A 312 6.71 10.29 6.81
N GLY A 313 7.13 10.08 8.06
CA GLY A 313 7.95 8.93 8.48
C GLY A 313 9.46 9.09 8.25
N THR A 314 9.91 10.03 7.42
CA THR A 314 11.33 10.26 7.14
C THR A 314 11.97 11.19 8.17
N GLN A 315 13.26 11.00 8.48
CA GLN A 315 14.03 11.86 9.38
C GLN A 315 14.49 13.11 8.63
N ILE A 316 14.15 14.30 9.13
CA ILE A 316 14.60 15.57 8.55
C ILE A 316 16.10 15.75 8.80
N VAL A 317 16.88 15.93 7.75
CA VAL A 317 18.35 16.10 7.85
C VAL A 317 18.80 17.53 7.57
N ASP A 318 18.08 18.25 6.72
CA ASP A 318 18.33 19.67 6.44
C ASP A 318 17.04 20.36 5.92
N LYS A 319 17.15 21.61 5.46
CA LYS A 319 16.01 22.41 4.97
C LYS A 319 15.30 21.82 3.76
N ASN A 320 15.93 20.94 3.00
CA ASN A 320 15.44 20.44 1.72
C ASN A 320 15.43 18.91 1.65
N LYS A 321 15.91 18.21 2.68
CA LYS A 321 16.01 16.76 2.64
C LYS A 321 15.50 16.10 3.91
N ALA A 322 14.76 15.02 3.73
CA ALA A 322 14.47 14.04 4.77
C ALA A 322 14.67 12.62 4.23
N VAL A 323 15.16 11.71 5.08
CA VAL A 323 15.61 10.37 4.67
C VAL A 323 14.87 9.25 5.39
N ASN A 324 14.67 8.12 4.71
CA ASN A 324 14.14 6.93 5.35
C ASN A 324 15.09 6.42 6.46
N VAL A 325 14.51 5.97 7.57
CA VAL A 325 15.24 5.42 8.73
C VAL A 325 14.66 4.10 9.26
N PHE A 326 13.73 3.49 8.53
CA PHE A 326 13.04 2.28 8.98
C PHE A 326 13.75 1.01 8.51
N ASP A 327 13.98 0.12 9.47
CA ASP A 327 14.46 -1.25 9.30
C ASP A 327 13.34 -2.24 9.65
N ILE A 328 12.12 -1.99 9.15
CA ILE A 328 10.98 -2.86 9.39
C ILE A 328 10.91 -3.91 8.26
N PRO A 329 10.90 -5.21 8.56
CA PRO A 329 10.84 -6.23 7.51
C PRO A 329 9.47 -6.25 6.82
N ILE A 330 9.49 -6.46 5.51
CA ILE A 330 8.31 -6.67 4.66
C ILE A 330 7.36 -5.46 4.62
N PHE A 331 6.23 -5.49 5.34
CA PHE A 331 5.09 -4.63 5.01
C PHE A 331 5.24 -3.19 5.44
N SER A 332 5.56 -2.94 6.69
CA SER A 332 5.56 -1.55 7.19
C SER A 332 6.89 -0.83 6.90
N GLY A 333 7.86 -1.52 6.28
CA GLY A 333 9.13 -0.95 5.83
C GLY A 333 9.37 -0.97 4.31
N ARG A 334 8.44 -1.51 3.50
CA ARG A 334 8.56 -1.48 2.02
C ARG A 334 8.31 -0.10 1.45
N ASP A 335 8.61 0.05 0.15
CA ASP A 335 8.36 1.25 -0.65
C ASP A 335 8.92 2.51 0.04
N ALA A 336 10.08 2.33 0.70
CA ALA A 336 10.76 3.37 1.44
C ALA A 336 11.26 4.45 0.48
N PHE A 337 11.16 5.70 0.91
CA PHE A 337 11.48 6.85 0.10
C PHE A 337 12.21 7.92 0.90
N ASP A 338 12.92 8.78 0.17
CA ASP A 338 13.46 10.04 0.66
C ASP A 338 12.65 11.21 0.10
N LEU A 339 12.59 12.31 0.85
CA LEU A 339 11.99 13.56 0.40
C LEU A 339 13.10 14.53 0.00
N ASN A 340 13.12 14.97 -1.25
CA ASN A 340 14.13 15.91 -1.76
C ASN A 340 13.45 17.14 -2.39
N PHE A 341 13.48 18.27 -1.69
CA PHE A 341 12.87 19.53 -2.12
C PHE A 341 13.85 20.42 -2.88
N TYR A 342 13.35 21.10 -3.91
CA TYR A 342 14.11 22.06 -4.69
C TYR A 342 13.17 23.13 -5.26
N ASN A 343 13.71 24.24 -5.76
CA ASN A 343 12.92 25.28 -6.42
C ASN A 343 13.19 25.27 -7.92
N MET A 344 12.13 25.35 -8.70
CA MET A 344 12.16 25.54 -10.16
C MET A 344 11.20 26.67 -10.51
N ASP A 345 11.69 27.71 -11.18
CA ASP A 345 10.89 28.89 -11.58
C ASP A 345 10.06 29.48 -10.42
N HIS A 346 10.72 29.69 -9.27
CA HIS A 346 10.11 30.19 -8.02
C HIS A 346 9.00 29.32 -7.42
N THR A 347 8.81 28.09 -7.92
CA THR A 347 7.86 27.13 -7.40
C THR A 347 8.61 25.98 -6.73
N GLU A 348 8.19 25.62 -5.52
CA GLU A 348 8.76 24.48 -4.82
C GLU A 348 8.31 23.16 -5.48
N GLN A 349 9.28 22.29 -5.68
CA GLN A 349 9.14 20.95 -6.24
C GLN A 349 9.66 19.93 -5.22
N LEU A 350 9.21 18.70 -5.37
CA LEU A 350 9.60 17.56 -4.55
C LEU A 350 9.96 16.39 -5.47
N MET A 351 11.10 15.76 -5.21
CA MET A 351 11.55 14.54 -5.88
C MET A 351 11.50 13.37 -4.91
N ILE A 352 10.83 12.29 -5.32
CA ILE A 352 10.69 11.01 -4.59
C ILE A 352 10.97 9.88 -5.57
N ASP A 353 11.98 9.06 -5.32
CA ASP A 353 12.32 7.88 -6.13
C ASP A 353 12.40 8.10 -7.65
N GLY A 354 12.77 9.32 -8.07
CA GLY A 354 12.87 9.71 -9.48
C GLY A 354 11.57 10.27 -10.08
N GLU A 355 10.49 10.35 -9.32
CA GLU A 355 9.25 11.06 -9.68
C GLU A 355 9.24 12.49 -9.11
N SER A 356 8.89 13.45 -9.96
CA SER A 356 8.78 14.87 -9.64
C SER A 356 7.35 15.25 -9.29
N TYR A 357 7.21 16.13 -8.30
CA TYR A 357 5.95 16.63 -7.80
C TYR A 357 5.98 18.15 -7.64
N ILE A 358 4.91 18.83 -8.05
CA ILE A 358 4.75 20.28 -7.88
C ILE A 358 3.97 20.60 -6.61
N SER A 359 4.42 21.60 -5.85
CA SER A 359 3.63 22.13 -4.73
C SER A 359 2.29 22.68 -5.22
N GLU A 360 1.22 22.42 -4.47
CA GLU A 360 -0.12 22.95 -4.76
C GLU A 360 -0.16 24.48 -4.89
N ASP A 361 0.73 25.19 -4.19
CA ASP A 361 0.84 26.65 -4.25
C ASP A 361 1.23 27.15 -5.65
N GLY A 362 1.96 26.33 -6.41
CA GLY A 362 2.36 26.61 -7.79
C GLY A 362 1.27 26.33 -8.82
N ILE A 363 0.19 25.64 -8.44
CA ILE A 363 -0.87 25.24 -9.37
C ILE A 363 -1.86 26.39 -9.59
N GLN A 364 -1.99 26.81 -10.84
CA GLN A 364 -2.87 27.89 -11.29
C GLN A 364 -4.32 27.43 -11.48
N SER A 365 -5.27 28.35 -11.40
CA SER A 365 -6.65 28.08 -11.85
C SER A 365 -6.71 27.86 -13.36
N ILE A 366 -7.67 27.03 -13.79
CA ILE A 366 -8.00 26.90 -15.21
C ILE A 366 -8.55 28.24 -15.75
N TYR A 367 -8.21 28.60 -16.99
CA TYR A 367 -8.67 29.85 -17.60
C TYR A 367 -10.20 29.89 -17.73
N GLU A 368 -10.84 30.92 -17.16
CA GLU A 368 -12.30 31.01 -17.01
C GLU A 368 -13.07 31.40 -18.30
N GLY A 369 -12.36 31.85 -19.33
CA GLY A 369 -12.94 32.28 -20.61
C GLY A 369 -13.39 31.12 -21.50
N ASN A 370 -14.08 31.45 -22.60
CA ASN A 370 -14.76 30.45 -23.42
C ASN A 370 -13.82 29.45 -24.13
N SER A 371 -12.59 29.85 -24.43
CA SER A 371 -11.61 29.02 -25.13
C SER A 371 -10.20 29.30 -24.63
N SER A 372 -9.41 28.25 -24.46
CA SER A 372 -7.98 28.32 -24.09
C SER A 372 -7.21 27.14 -24.68
N ILE A 373 -5.88 27.21 -24.55
CA ILE A 373 -4.96 26.16 -24.98
C ILE A 373 -4.08 25.78 -23.78
N SER A 374 -3.90 24.48 -23.56
CA SER A 374 -2.87 23.94 -22.68
C SER A 374 -1.92 23.09 -23.52
N THR A 375 -0.61 23.26 -23.33
CA THR A 375 0.42 22.54 -24.10
C THR A 375 1.35 21.83 -23.15
N ILE A 376 1.54 20.51 -23.32
CA ILE A 376 2.47 19.74 -22.49
C ILE A 376 3.88 20.32 -22.66
N PRO A 377 4.60 20.62 -21.57
CA PRO A 377 5.88 21.29 -21.67
C PRO A 377 6.93 20.41 -22.35
N SER A 378 8.06 21.01 -22.71
CA SER A 378 9.16 20.33 -23.42
C SER A 378 9.78 19.16 -22.64
N ASN A 379 9.61 19.10 -21.31
CA ASN A 379 10.05 17.99 -20.48
C ASN A 379 9.03 16.83 -20.40
N GLY A 380 7.86 16.96 -21.06
CA GLY A 380 6.83 15.92 -21.10
C GLY A 380 5.96 15.82 -19.84
N GLN A 381 6.10 16.74 -18.88
CA GLN A 381 5.39 16.68 -17.61
C GLN A 381 3.89 17.02 -17.73
N ALA A 382 3.08 16.36 -16.92
CA ALA A 382 1.67 16.66 -16.78
C ALA A 382 1.45 18.07 -16.22
N ILE A 383 0.33 18.69 -16.61
CA ILE A 383 -0.06 20.03 -16.14
C ILE A 383 -1.32 19.92 -15.29
N TRP A 384 -1.23 20.44 -14.07
CA TRP A 384 -2.34 20.53 -13.15
C TRP A 384 -2.99 21.92 -13.20
N TYR A 385 -4.30 21.96 -12.97
CA TYR A 385 -5.08 23.18 -12.77
C TYR A 385 -6.06 23.02 -11.61
N LYS A 386 -6.30 24.12 -10.89
CA LYS A 386 -7.39 24.25 -9.92
C LYS A 386 -8.69 24.62 -10.63
N ILE A 387 -9.81 24.15 -10.09
CA ILE A 387 -11.16 24.58 -10.49
C ILE A 387 -11.68 25.56 -9.44
N ASP A 388 -11.63 26.85 -9.76
CA ASP A 388 -12.18 27.90 -8.91
C ASP A 388 -13.71 28.07 -9.11
N GLU A 389 -14.30 28.93 -8.27
CA GLU A 389 -15.73 29.23 -8.30
C GLU A 389 -16.22 29.75 -9.66
N LYS A 390 -15.35 30.40 -10.44
CA LYS A 390 -15.72 30.99 -11.73
C LYS A 390 -15.70 29.97 -12.87
N ALA A 391 -14.89 28.92 -12.76
CA ALA A 391 -14.88 27.79 -13.68
C ALA A 391 -15.90 26.71 -13.28
N ALA A 392 -16.27 26.64 -12.00
CA ALA A 392 -17.22 25.67 -11.47
C ALA A 392 -18.56 25.71 -12.22
N ASN A 393 -19.21 24.54 -12.30
CA ASN A 393 -20.49 24.31 -12.98
C ASN A 393 -20.52 24.59 -14.49
N LYS A 394 -19.43 25.06 -15.10
CA LYS A 394 -19.29 25.13 -16.56
C LYS A 394 -19.02 23.73 -17.13
N VAL A 395 -19.49 23.52 -18.35
CA VAL A 395 -19.16 22.33 -19.14
C VAL A 395 -17.82 22.57 -19.82
N MET A 396 -16.82 21.76 -19.50
CA MET A 396 -15.54 21.71 -20.17
C MET A 396 -15.57 20.66 -21.27
N THR A 397 -15.24 21.05 -22.50
CA THR A 397 -15.00 20.15 -23.63
C THR A 397 -13.56 20.29 -24.10
N VAL A 398 -12.86 19.17 -24.26
CA VAL A 398 -11.44 19.14 -24.60
C VAL A 398 -11.21 18.43 -25.93
N GLU A 399 -10.63 19.12 -26.90
CA GLU A 399 -10.01 18.47 -28.06
C GLU A 399 -8.59 18.06 -27.68
N ALA A 400 -8.39 16.76 -27.41
CA ALA A 400 -7.11 16.20 -27.02
C ALA A 400 -6.43 15.49 -28.21
N PRO A 401 -5.08 15.50 -28.30
CA PRO A 401 -4.36 14.66 -29.25
C PRO A 401 -4.48 13.19 -28.85
N VAL A 402 -4.22 12.27 -29.79
CA VAL A 402 -4.37 10.82 -29.57
C VAL A 402 -3.48 10.32 -28.41
N SER A 403 -2.27 10.87 -28.27
CA SER A 403 -1.34 10.60 -27.16
C SER A 403 -1.81 11.20 -25.83
N GLY A 404 -2.57 12.29 -25.88
CA GLY A 404 -2.96 13.07 -24.71
C GLY A 404 -4.28 12.65 -24.07
N GLY A 405 -4.47 13.02 -22.81
CA GLY A 405 -5.71 12.85 -22.08
C GLY A 405 -5.78 13.77 -20.88
N PHE A 406 -6.91 13.75 -20.20
CA PHE A 406 -7.14 14.49 -18.97
C PHE A 406 -7.99 13.73 -17.97
N ALA A 407 -7.81 14.05 -16.70
CA ALA A 407 -8.66 13.64 -15.60
C ALA A 407 -9.19 14.87 -14.83
N VAL A 408 -10.40 14.75 -14.28
CA VAL A 408 -11.06 15.76 -13.46
C VAL A 408 -11.47 15.13 -12.15
N TYR A 409 -11.19 15.81 -11.05
CA TYR A 409 -11.50 15.39 -9.69
C TYR A 409 -12.37 16.43 -8.99
N ASP A 410 -13.25 15.98 -8.10
CA ASP A 410 -13.97 16.86 -7.19
C ASP A 410 -13.08 17.34 -6.03
N ALA A 411 -13.64 18.19 -5.15
CA ALA A 411 -12.95 18.72 -3.98
C ALA A 411 -12.49 17.64 -2.98
N LYS A 412 -13.08 16.43 -3.02
CA LYS A 412 -12.67 15.28 -2.19
C LYS A 412 -11.62 14.42 -2.90
N GLY A 413 -11.23 14.76 -4.12
CA GLY A 413 -10.30 13.99 -4.94
C GLY A 413 -10.91 12.78 -5.63
N ILE A 414 -12.24 12.65 -5.64
CA ILE A 414 -12.93 11.59 -6.36
C ILE A 414 -12.92 11.92 -7.85
N VAL A 415 -12.54 10.93 -8.68
CA VAL A 415 -12.54 11.09 -10.13
C VAL A 415 -13.96 11.28 -10.66
N VAL A 416 -14.18 12.38 -11.37
CA VAL A 416 -15.43 12.72 -12.05
C VAL A 416 -15.37 12.29 -13.52
N ASN A 417 -14.20 12.45 -14.15
CA ASN A 417 -13.96 11.96 -15.49
C ASN A 417 -12.48 11.63 -15.67
N PHE A 418 -12.19 10.56 -16.40
CA PHE A 418 -10.86 10.26 -16.91
C PHE A 418 -10.96 9.83 -18.37
N SER A 419 -10.67 10.76 -19.28
CA SER A 419 -10.90 10.61 -20.72
C SER A 419 -10.29 9.35 -21.34
N LYS A 420 -9.14 8.87 -20.84
CA LYS A 420 -8.52 7.62 -21.34
C LYS A 420 -9.30 6.36 -20.98
N ALA A 421 -10.03 6.37 -19.87
CA ALA A 421 -10.85 5.23 -19.44
C ALA A 421 -12.32 5.36 -19.83
N SER A 422 -12.87 6.58 -19.81
CA SER A 422 -14.27 6.85 -20.12
C SER A 422 -14.54 7.10 -21.61
N HIS A 423 -13.51 7.47 -22.38
CA HIS A 423 -13.63 8.04 -23.73
C HIS A 423 -14.48 9.33 -23.81
N ASN A 424 -14.86 9.90 -22.67
CA ASN A 424 -15.64 11.12 -22.58
C ASN A 424 -14.71 12.34 -22.50
N HIS A 425 -14.90 13.27 -23.43
CA HIS A 425 -14.13 14.51 -23.56
C HIS A 425 -14.90 15.74 -23.10
N SER A 426 -16.09 15.54 -22.51
CA SER A 426 -16.93 16.61 -21.97
C SER A 426 -17.32 16.31 -20.52
N VAL A 427 -17.14 17.28 -19.62
CA VAL A 427 -17.40 17.11 -18.18
C VAL A 427 -17.83 18.43 -17.54
N VAL A 428 -18.77 18.36 -16.59
CA VAL A 428 -19.14 19.52 -15.75
C VAL A 428 -18.07 19.67 -14.67
N LEU A 429 -17.48 20.86 -14.57
CA LEU A 429 -16.41 21.11 -13.61
C LEU A 429 -16.94 21.22 -12.17
N PRO A 430 -16.48 20.37 -11.23
CA PRO A 430 -16.85 20.46 -9.82
C PRO A 430 -16.12 21.62 -9.13
N GLU A 431 -16.83 22.37 -8.30
CA GLU A 431 -16.25 23.44 -7.48
C GLU A 431 -15.17 22.90 -6.53
N GLY A 432 -14.04 23.60 -6.43
CA GLY A 432 -12.91 23.22 -5.57
C GLY A 432 -12.15 21.97 -6.05
N GLY A 433 -12.43 21.50 -7.27
CA GLY A 433 -11.79 20.34 -7.86
C GLY A 433 -10.44 20.62 -8.52
N MET A 434 -9.88 19.59 -9.14
CA MET A 434 -8.60 19.63 -9.86
C MET A 434 -8.74 19.04 -11.25
N ILE A 435 -7.95 19.54 -12.19
CA ILE A 435 -7.80 18.99 -13.54
C ILE A 435 -6.33 18.64 -13.74
N VAL A 436 -6.05 17.55 -14.43
CA VAL A 436 -4.72 17.24 -14.93
C VAL A 436 -4.76 16.86 -16.40
N PHE A 437 -3.85 17.43 -17.18
CA PHE A 437 -3.59 17.08 -18.57
C PHE A 437 -2.24 16.38 -18.66
N GLY A 438 -2.17 15.28 -19.41
CA GLY A 438 -0.92 14.58 -19.68
C GLY A 438 -0.88 14.07 -21.11
N GLY A 439 0.33 13.92 -21.65
CA GLY A 439 0.54 13.55 -23.05
C GLY A 439 2.03 13.53 -23.39
N ASN A 440 2.35 13.47 -24.67
CA ASN A 440 3.73 13.64 -25.13
C ASN A 440 4.15 15.12 -25.07
N GLN A 441 5.45 15.37 -25.01
CA GLN A 441 5.99 16.74 -25.12
C GLN A 441 5.39 17.49 -26.33
N GLY A 442 4.91 18.72 -26.10
CA GLY A 442 4.30 19.54 -27.15
C GLY A 442 2.88 19.17 -27.56
N ASP A 443 2.25 18.17 -26.93
CA ASP A 443 0.83 17.87 -27.15
C ASP A 443 -0.03 19.08 -26.78
N VAL A 444 -0.94 19.47 -27.67
CA VAL A 444 -1.79 20.67 -27.54
C VAL A 444 -3.23 20.27 -27.28
N PHE A 445 -3.79 20.74 -26.17
CA PHE A 445 -5.20 20.58 -25.80
C PHE A 445 -5.94 21.88 -26.05
N LYS A 446 -7.02 21.82 -26.83
CA LYS A 446 -7.94 22.96 -26.95
C LYS A 446 -9.10 22.76 -25.98
N ILE A 447 -9.28 23.73 -25.10
CA ILE A 447 -10.21 23.65 -23.98
C ILE A 447 -11.30 24.68 -24.22
N ASN A 448 -12.55 24.22 -24.26
CA ASN A 448 -13.72 25.10 -24.36
C ASN A 448 -14.53 25.01 -23.08
N LEU A 449 -14.87 26.16 -22.49
CA LEU A 449 -15.75 26.26 -21.34
C LEU A 449 -17.04 26.97 -21.74
N LYS A 450 -18.18 26.35 -21.40
CA LYS A 450 -19.51 26.93 -21.63
C LYS A 450 -20.33 26.88 -20.35
N ASN A 451 -21.19 27.88 -20.16
CA ASN A 451 -22.19 27.81 -19.11
C ASN A 451 -23.11 26.62 -19.39
N LYS A 452 -23.51 25.93 -18.32
CA LYS A 452 -24.38 24.74 -18.38
C LYS A 452 -25.74 25.05 -18.98
#